data_AF-A0AAE1FTD1-F1
#
_entry.id   AF-A0AAE1FTD1-F1
#
_cell.length_a   1.000
_cell.length_b   1.000
_cell.length_c   1.000
_cell.angle_alpha   90.00
_cell.angle_beta   90.00
_cell.angle_gamma   90.00
#
_symmetry.space_group_name_H-M   'P 1'
#
loop_
_entity.id
_entity.type
_entity.pdbx_description
1 polymer ?
#
loop_
_entity_poly.entity_id
_entity_poly.type
_entity_poly.pdbx_seq_one_letter_code
_entity_poly.pdbx_strand_id
1 'polypeptide(L)'
;MNYTCYTWGVGSPPYHAVTRGIGVEGLGCVLAGIFGTSSGTASYTSNIALISITKVGCRRMVLWSGGIMLVVGLLAKLCAVFATIPEPVLGANLMFMFSLITGIGLSTIRIINLNSSRNQFVLGFSIFMGLAVPNWLTRHPLAIQTGFTIMDQGLMGLLQTNMFVSGFLGFLLDNTLPGTLEERGLTHWNYFLQAHQPKSVSSTTKESPEDICYNIPFGMDAIKRWSWTKWVPFLPTYQGLRRTRKVSV
;
A
#
# COMPACT_ATOMS: atom_id res chain seq x y z
N MET A 1 0.93 4.79 -5.48
CA MET A 1 1.68 5.63 -4.52
C MET A 1 2.38 6.80 -5.22
N ASN A 2 3.19 6.58 -6.26
CA ASN A 2 3.92 7.69 -6.91
C ASN A 2 3.03 8.69 -7.68
N TYR A 3 2.05 8.20 -8.46
CA TYR A 3 1.11 9.08 -9.16
C TYR A 3 0.20 9.87 -8.20
N THR A 4 -0.17 9.24 -7.08
CA THR A 4 -0.92 9.90 -6.00
C THR A 4 -0.08 10.95 -5.28
N CYS A 5 1.19 10.68 -4.95
CA CYS A 5 2.08 11.69 -4.39
C CYS A 5 2.17 12.94 -5.27
N TYR A 6 2.23 12.76 -6.61
CA TYR A 6 2.23 13.86 -7.56
C TYR A 6 0.94 14.69 -7.55
N THR A 7 -0.25 14.06 -7.53
CA THR A 7 -1.51 14.81 -7.44
C THR A 7 -1.63 15.64 -6.16
N TRP A 8 -0.89 15.25 -5.11
CA TRP A 8 -0.82 15.95 -3.83
C TRP A 8 0.38 16.91 -3.73
N GLY A 9 1.13 17.11 -4.81
CA GLY A 9 2.28 18.02 -4.87
C GLY A 9 3.47 17.57 -4.00
N VAL A 10 3.53 16.28 -3.65
CA VAL A 10 4.63 15.67 -2.91
C VAL A 10 5.50 14.92 -3.92
N GLY A 11 6.81 15.19 -3.95
CA GLY A 11 7.75 14.49 -4.83
C GLY A 11 7.62 12.97 -4.69
N SER A 12 7.80 12.23 -5.80
CA SER A 12 7.71 10.76 -5.75
C SER A 12 8.88 10.19 -4.93
N PRO A 13 8.62 9.30 -3.96
CA PRO A 13 9.70 8.68 -3.19
C PRO A 13 10.56 7.78 -4.09
N PRO A 14 11.87 7.67 -3.81
CA PRO A 14 12.76 6.80 -4.55
C PRO A 14 12.40 5.32 -4.31
N TYR A 15 12.70 4.45 -5.28
CA TYR A 15 12.33 3.03 -5.23
C TYR A 15 12.79 2.31 -3.96
N HIS A 16 14.00 2.60 -3.48
CA HIS A 16 14.52 1.98 -2.27
C HIS A 16 13.69 2.38 -1.04
N ALA A 17 13.15 3.61 -0.99
CA ALA A 17 12.30 4.04 0.11
C ALA A 17 10.93 3.33 0.07
N VAL A 18 10.36 3.12 -1.12
CA VAL A 18 9.12 2.35 -1.30
C VAL A 18 9.30 0.90 -0.83
N THR A 19 10.36 0.21 -1.30
CA THR A 19 10.64 -1.17 -0.89
C THR A 19 10.87 -1.30 0.61
N ARG A 20 11.60 -0.35 1.21
CA ARG A 20 11.82 -0.30 2.66
C ARG A 20 10.53 -0.05 3.43
N GLY A 21 9.68 0.85 2.94
CA GLY A 21 8.36 1.12 3.52
C GLY A 21 7.48 -0.12 3.56
N ILE A 22 7.36 -0.84 2.44
CA ILE A 22 6.61 -2.10 2.35
C ILE A 22 7.19 -3.16 3.31
N GLY A 23 8.52 -3.27 3.39
CA GLY A 23 9.16 -4.22 4.32
C GLY A 23 8.88 -3.91 5.80
N VAL A 24 8.91 -2.63 6.20
CA VAL A 24 8.58 -2.20 7.56
C VAL A 24 7.09 -2.38 7.85
N GLU A 25 6.22 -2.15 6.87
CA GLU A 25 4.78 -2.42 7.00
C GLU A 25 4.51 -3.92 7.23
N GLY A 26 5.18 -4.80 6.49
CA GLY A 26 5.10 -6.25 6.73
C GLY A 26 5.60 -6.67 8.11
N LEU A 27 6.73 -6.10 8.57
CA LEU A 27 7.23 -6.33 9.94
C LEU A 27 6.23 -5.83 10.99
N GLY A 28 5.59 -4.70 10.74
CA GLY A 28 4.53 -4.15 11.59
C GLY A 28 3.34 -5.10 11.71
N CYS A 29 2.91 -5.74 10.61
CA CYS A 29 1.86 -6.75 10.64
C CYS A 29 2.23 -7.99 11.47
N VAL A 30 3.48 -8.45 11.38
CA VAL A 30 3.97 -9.58 12.20
C VAL A 30 3.95 -9.22 13.68
N LEU A 31 4.46 -8.03 14.03
CA LEU A 31 4.44 -7.55 15.41
C LEU A 31 2.99 -7.39 15.91
N ALA A 32 2.10 -6.80 15.11
CA ALA A 32 0.68 -6.66 15.43
C ALA A 32 0.03 -8.03 15.72
N GLY A 33 0.33 -9.05 14.92
CA GLY A 33 -0.12 -10.43 15.15
C GLY A 33 0.42 -11.03 16.45
N ILE A 34 1.71 -10.82 16.77
CA ILE A 34 2.33 -11.29 18.03
C ILE A 34 1.67 -10.63 19.25
N PHE A 35 1.35 -9.33 19.16
CA PHE A 35 0.67 -8.59 20.22
C PHE A 35 -0.85 -8.84 20.28
N GLY A 36 -1.40 -9.68 19.40
CA GLY A 36 -2.81 -10.08 19.41
C GLY A 36 -3.76 -9.06 18.77
N THR A 37 -3.25 -8.10 17.99
CA THR A 37 -4.08 -7.14 17.27
C THR A 37 -4.76 -7.83 16.08
N SER A 38 -6.09 -7.65 15.94
CA SER A 38 -6.88 -8.24 14.85
C SER A 38 -6.70 -7.54 13.50
N SER A 39 -5.92 -6.46 13.45
CA SER A 39 -5.70 -5.63 12.27
C SER A 39 -4.20 -5.47 12.03
N GLY A 40 -3.78 -5.65 10.78
CA GLY A 40 -2.40 -5.39 10.36
C GLY A 40 -2.09 -3.90 10.29
N THR A 41 -0.80 -3.57 10.17
CA THR A 41 -0.37 -2.20 9.92
C THR A 41 -0.51 -1.88 8.43
N ALA A 42 -1.10 -0.74 8.10
CA ALA A 42 -1.19 -0.23 6.74
C ALA A 42 -0.90 1.26 6.69
N SER A 43 -0.31 1.72 5.59
CA SER A 43 -0.05 3.14 5.36
C SER A 43 -1.35 3.93 5.15
N TYR A 44 -1.66 4.90 6.02
CA TYR A 44 -2.88 5.70 5.94
C TYR A 44 -2.79 6.84 4.92
N THR A 45 -3.63 6.76 3.89
CA THR A 45 -3.70 7.77 2.82
C THR A 45 -4.09 9.16 3.32
N SER A 46 -4.87 9.24 4.40
CA SER A 46 -5.29 10.50 5.01
C SER A 46 -4.13 11.32 5.56
N ASN A 47 -3.05 10.66 6.01
CA ASN A 47 -1.85 11.33 6.48
C ASN A 47 -1.14 12.05 5.32
N ILE A 48 -1.15 11.45 4.11
CA ILE A 48 -0.58 12.04 2.90
C ILE A 48 -1.39 13.28 2.49
N ALA A 49 -2.73 13.18 2.55
CA ALA A 49 -3.61 14.32 2.30
C ALA A 49 -3.35 15.48 3.28
N LEU A 50 -3.17 15.18 4.57
CA LEU A 50 -2.86 16.19 5.59
C LEU A 50 -1.50 16.89 5.33
N ILE A 51 -0.47 16.14 4.93
CA ILE A 51 0.84 16.72 4.56
C ILE A 51 0.70 17.65 3.36
N SER A 52 -0.15 17.31 2.39
CA SER A 52 -0.40 18.13 1.21
C SER A 52 -0.98 19.52 1.55
N ILE A 53 -1.77 19.60 2.63
CA ILE A 53 -2.44 20.81 3.11
C ILE A 53 -1.51 21.59 4.03
N THR A 54 -0.94 20.93 5.04
CA THR A 54 -0.10 21.57 6.05
C THR A 54 1.28 21.96 5.51
N LYS A 55 1.72 21.34 4.41
CA LYS A 55 3.07 21.46 3.83
C LYS A 55 4.19 21.12 4.81
N VAL A 56 3.89 20.42 5.92
CA VAL A 56 4.88 19.98 6.92
C VAL A 56 5.09 18.47 6.75
N GLY A 57 6.20 18.10 6.11
CA GLY A 57 6.59 16.70 5.87
C GLY A 57 7.85 16.30 6.63
N CYS A 58 7.93 16.54 7.95
CA CYS A 58 9.15 16.26 8.71
C CYS A 58 9.11 14.88 9.42
N ARG A 59 10.23 14.14 9.34
CA ARG A 59 10.37 12.82 9.99
C ARG A 59 10.11 12.87 11.51
N ARG A 60 10.53 13.95 12.16
CA ARG A 60 10.37 14.13 13.62
C ARG A 60 8.91 14.16 14.04
N MET A 61 8.02 14.76 13.26
CA MET A 61 6.59 14.79 13.56
C MET A 61 6.00 13.37 13.61
N VAL A 62 6.38 12.51 12.66
CA VAL A 62 5.91 11.12 12.61
C VAL A 62 6.39 10.33 13.84
N LEU A 63 7.63 10.53 14.27
CA LEU A 63 8.16 9.91 15.50
C LEU A 63 7.40 10.38 16.75
N TRP A 64 7.16 11.69 16.89
CA TRP A 64 6.39 12.23 18.00
C TRP A 64 4.95 11.70 18.02
N SER A 65 4.30 11.63 16.85
CA SER A 65 2.96 11.05 16.72
C SER A 65 2.92 9.58 17.17
N GLY A 66 3.89 8.77 16.73
CA GLY A 66 4.00 7.37 17.16
C GLY A 66 4.24 7.23 18.67
N GLY A 67 5.11 8.06 19.24
CA GLY A 67 5.38 8.08 20.68
C GLY A 67 4.15 8.47 21.51
N ILE A 68 3.40 9.50 21.07
CA ILE A 68 2.16 9.92 21.72
C ILE A 68 1.12 8.80 21.63
N MET A 69 0.96 8.15 20.47
CA MET A 69 0.01 7.05 20.31
C MET A 69 0.35 5.86 21.22
N LEU A 70 1.64 5.56 21.42
CA LEU A 70 2.07 4.53 22.37
C LEU A 70 1.69 4.90 23.80
N VAL A 71 2.00 6.14 24.24
CA VAL A 71 1.66 6.60 25.59
C VAL A 71 0.15 6.60 25.82
N VAL A 72 -0.63 7.09 24.86
CA VAL A 72 -2.10 7.11 24.94
C VAL A 72 -2.65 5.69 24.99
N GLY A 73 -2.10 4.75 24.22
CA GLY A 73 -2.51 3.34 24.24
C GLY A 73 -2.24 2.62 25.58
N LEU A 74 -1.22 3.05 26.33
CA LEU A 74 -0.93 2.54 27.68
C LEU A 74 -1.87 3.12 28.75
N LEU A 75 -2.49 4.27 28.49
CA LEU A 75 -3.36 4.97 29.42
C LEU A 75 -4.83 4.55 29.23
N ALA A 76 -5.23 3.48 29.92
CA ALA A 76 -6.60 2.93 29.86
C ALA A 76 -7.72 3.97 30.11
N LYS A 77 -7.46 5.01 30.92
CA LYS A 77 -8.42 6.10 31.16
C LYS A 77 -8.70 6.91 29.89
N LEU A 78 -7.69 7.15 29.05
CA LEU A 78 -7.88 7.85 27.78
C LEU A 78 -8.63 6.96 26.79
N CYS A 79 -8.33 5.66 26.76
CA CYS A 79 -9.09 4.68 25.97
C CYS A 79 -10.58 4.66 26.38
N ALA A 80 -10.88 4.77 27.68
CA ALA A 80 -12.25 4.85 28.17
C ALA A 80 -12.97 6.12 27.66
N VAL A 81 -12.28 7.26 27.60
CA VAL A 81 -12.85 8.49 26.99
C VAL A 81 -13.12 8.28 25.50
N PHE A 82 -12.22 7.64 24.75
CA PHE A 82 -12.48 7.31 23.34
C PHE A 82 -13.68 6.37 23.15
N ALA A 83 -13.92 5.45 24.09
CA ALA A 83 -15.09 4.58 24.06
C ALA A 83 -16.42 5.32 24.32
N THR A 84 -16.39 6.53 24.89
CA THR A 84 -17.60 7.37 25.06
C THR A 84 -17.98 8.16 23.81
N ILE A 85 -17.17 8.10 22.74
CA ILE A 85 -17.48 8.81 21.49
C ILE A 85 -18.76 8.22 20.87
N PRO A 86 -19.75 9.06 20.52
CA PRO A 86 -20.99 8.58 19.93
C PRO A 86 -20.78 7.85 18.60
N GLU A 87 -21.54 6.78 18.38
CA GLU A 87 -21.55 6.01 17.12
C GLU A 87 -21.75 6.87 15.86
N PRO A 88 -22.61 7.91 15.84
CA PRO A 88 -22.77 8.77 14.67
C PRO A 88 -21.46 9.47 14.24
N VAL A 89 -20.59 9.82 15.18
CA VAL A 89 -19.30 10.46 14.90
C VAL A 89 -18.33 9.46 14.27
N LEU A 90 -18.30 8.23 14.80
CA LEU A 90 -17.51 7.13 14.26
C LEU A 90 -17.97 6.79 12.83
N GLY A 91 -19.29 6.75 12.59
CA GLY A 91 -19.87 6.56 11.26
C GLY A 91 -19.47 7.65 10.27
N ALA A 92 -19.56 8.93 10.66
CA ALA A 92 -19.15 10.05 9.83
C ALA A 92 -17.66 9.98 9.45
N ASN A 93 -16.79 9.59 10.39
CA ASN A 93 -15.37 9.38 10.12
C ASN A 93 -15.13 8.27 9.09
N LEU A 94 -15.83 7.12 9.23
CA LEU A 94 -15.73 6.03 8.25
C LEU A 94 -16.20 6.48 6.86
N MET A 95 -17.32 7.18 6.75
CA MET A 95 -17.82 7.71 5.48
C MET A 95 -16.80 8.65 4.81
N PHE A 96 -16.16 9.53 5.60
CA PHE A 96 -15.11 10.41 5.09
C PHE A 96 -13.91 9.61 4.56
N MET A 97 -13.41 8.63 5.32
CA MET A 97 -12.26 7.81 4.92
C MET A 97 -12.56 6.97 3.67
N PHE A 98 -13.72 6.32 3.59
CA PHE A 98 -14.12 5.54 2.42
C PHE A 98 -14.32 6.41 1.19
N SER A 99 -14.87 7.63 1.34
CA SER A 99 -14.99 8.60 0.26
C SER A 99 -13.62 9.01 -0.29
N LEU A 100 -12.66 9.33 0.61
CA LEU A 100 -11.29 9.68 0.23
C LEU A 100 -10.59 8.53 -0.51
N ILE A 101 -10.68 7.29 0.02
CA ILE A 101 -10.08 6.11 -0.60
C ILE A 101 -10.69 5.85 -1.98
N THR A 102 -12.03 5.97 -2.10
CA THR A 102 -12.74 5.79 -3.38
C THR A 102 -12.30 6.82 -4.40
N GLY A 103 -12.22 8.10 -4.02
CA GLY A 103 -11.75 9.16 -4.91
C GLY A 103 -10.32 8.94 -5.39
N ILE A 104 -9.46 8.43 -4.52
CA ILE A 104 -8.07 8.08 -4.86
C ILE A 104 -8.02 6.87 -5.80
N GLY A 105 -8.83 5.85 -5.56
CA GLY A 105 -8.98 4.71 -6.47
C GLY A 105 -9.42 5.16 -7.87
N LEU A 106 -10.46 6.00 -7.96
CA LEU A 106 -10.94 6.57 -9.22
C LEU A 106 -9.86 7.41 -9.92
N SER A 107 -9.07 8.17 -9.18
CA SER A 107 -7.96 8.94 -9.75
C SER A 107 -6.88 8.05 -10.36
N THR A 108 -6.64 6.84 -9.84
CA THR A 108 -5.65 5.91 -10.41
C THR A 108 -6.13 5.25 -11.69
N ILE A 109 -7.44 5.09 -11.88
CA ILE A 109 -8.02 4.55 -13.12
C ILE A 109 -7.76 5.48 -14.32
N ARG A 110 -7.46 6.76 -14.11
CA ARG A 110 -7.09 7.68 -15.20
C ARG A 110 -5.78 7.31 -15.91
N ILE A 111 -4.96 6.45 -15.32
CA ILE A 111 -3.69 6.01 -15.91
C ILE A 111 -3.93 5.02 -17.06
N ILE A 112 -5.03 4.26 -17.01
CA ILE A 112 -5.38 3.27 -18.04
C ILE A 112 -6.23 3.91 -19.15
N ASN A 113 -6.14 3.37 -20.37
CA ASN A 113 -6.97 3.85 -21.47
C ASN A 113 -8.39 3.31 -21.34
N LEU A 114 -9.32 4.15 -20.88
CA LEU A 114 -10.74 3.81 -20.74
C LEU A 114 -11.52 3.82 -22.06
N ASN A 115 -10.91 4.18 -23.20
CA ASN A 115 -11.60 4.06 -24.50
C ASN A 115 -11.58 2.62 -25.03
N SER A 116 -10.74 1.74 -24.48
CA SER A 116 -10.72 0.33 -24.85
C SER A 116 -11.82 -0.44 -24.12
N SER A 117 -12.69 -1.11 -24.88
CA SER A 117 -13.79 -1.93 -24.33
C SER A 117 -13.28 -3.06 -23.43
N ARG A 118 -12.09 -3.59 -23.71
CA ARG A 118 -11.38 -4.57 -22.86
C ARG A 118 -11.20 -4.03 -21.44
N ASN A 119 -10.63 -2.84 -21.28
CA ASN A 119 -10.33 -2.27 -19.97
C ASN A 119 -11.60 -1.89 -19.21
N GLN A 120 -12.60 -1.34 -19.91
CA GLN A 120 -13.91 -1.05 -19.34
C GLN A 120 -14.56 -2.33 -18.81
N PHE A 121 -14.49 -3.43 -19.56
CA PHE A 121 -15.02 -4.72 -19.14
C PHE A 121 -14.28 -5.28 -17.92
N VAL A 122 -12.95 -5.34 -17.94
CA VAL A 122 -12.14 -5.82 -16.81
C VAL A 122 -12.47 -5.04 -15.53
N LEU A 123 -12.50 -3.71 -15.61
CA LEU A 123 -12.78 -2.83 -14.49
C LEU A 123 -14.21 -3.01 -13.98
N GLY A 124 -15.20 -2.91 -14.88
CA GLY A 124 -16.62 -2.98 -14.51
C GLY A 124 -17.01 -4.34 -13.95
N PHE A 125 -16.57 -5.42 -14.60
CA PHE A 125 -16.86 -6.78 -14.15
C PHE A 125 -16.21 -7.10 -12.80
N SER A 126 -14.95 -6.70 -12.61
CA SER A 126 -14.24 -6.89 -11.33
C SER A 126 -14.94 -6.18 -10.17
N ILE A 127 -15.36 -4.92 -10.36
CA ILE A 127 -16.07 -4.15 -9.32
C ILE A 127 -17.43 -4.79 -9.03
N PHE A 128 -18.19 -5.13 -10.07
CA PHE A 128 -19.51 -5.74 -9.92
C PHE A 128 -19.43 -7.08 -9.16
N MET A 129 -18.54 -7.98 -9.58
CA MET A 129 -18.36 -9.26 -8.90
C MET A 129 -17.80 -9.10 -7.49
N GLY A 130 -16.94 -8.11 -7.27
CA GLY A 130 -16.45 -7.73 -5.95
C GLY A 130 -17.54 -7.35 -4.95
N LEU A 131 -18.70 -6.88 -5.43
CA LEU A 131 -19.88 -6.58 -4.60
C LEU A 131 -20.88 -7.75 -4.57
N ALA A 132 -21.08 -8.42 -5.71
CA ALA A 132 -22.10 -9.45 -5.87
C ALA A 132 -21.74 -10.76 -5.17
N VAL A 133 -20.51 -11.26 -5.35
CA VAL A 133 -20.09 -12.58 -4.83
C VAL A 133 -20.06 -12.60 -3.31
N PRO A 134 -19.45 -11.63 -2.60
CA PRO A 134 -19.49 -11.60 -1.14
C PRO A 134 -20.91 -11.50 -0.57
N ASN A 135 -21.76 -10.67 -1.19
CA ASN A 135 -23.15 -10.52 -0.75
C ASN A 135 -23.93 -11.84 -0.92
N TRP A 136 -23.76 -12.50 -2.06
CA TRP A 136 -24.38 -13.80 -2.33
C TRP A 136 -23.90 -14.87 -1.33
N LEU A 137 -22.60 -14.94 -1.06
CA LEU A 137 -22.02 -15.93 -0.13
C LEU A 137 -22.48 -15.70 1.32
N THR A 138 -22.73 -14.44 1.69
CA THR A 138 -23.29 -14.10 3.01
C THR A 138 -24.72 -14.61 3.18
N ARG A 139 -25.51 -14.63 2.09
CA ARG A 139 -26.89 -15.18 2.10
C ARG A 139 -26.92 -16.70 1.99
N HIS A 140 -25.85 -17.31 1.48
CA HIS A 140 -25.71 -18.75 1.30
C HIS A 140 -24.48 -19.32 2.03
N PRO A 141 -24.50 -19.34 3.37
CA PRO A 141 -23.37 -19.77 4.19
C PRO A 141 -23.02 -21.27 4.06
N LEU A 142 -23.88 -22.07 3.42
CA LEU A 142 -23.66 -23.50 3.16
C LEU A 142 -23.32 -23.80 1.69
N ALA A 143 -23.05 -22.78 0.87
CA ALA A 143 -22.78 -22.98 -0.55
C ALA A 143 -21.46 -23.72 -0.83
N ILE A 144 -20.48 -23.60 0.07
CA ILE A 144 -19.17 -24.25 -0.04
C ILE A 144 -19.11 -25.35 1.01
N GLN A 145 -19.16 -26.60 0.56
CA GLN A 145 -19.02 -27.79 1.39
C GLN A 145 -17.98 -28.71 0.75
N THR A 146 -16.71 -28.43 1.01
CA THR A 146 -15.61 -29.30 0.54
C THR A 146 -15.39 -30.51 1.45
N GLY A 147 -16.09 -30.56 2.59
CA GLY A 147 -16.02 -31.65 3.57
C GLY A 147 -15.00 -31.42 4.69
N PHE A 148 -14.13 -30.41 4.55
CA PHE A 148 -13.19 -29.98 5.58
C PHE A 148 -13.58 -28.59 6.12
N THR A 149 -14.06 -28.54 7.36
CA THR A 149 -14.59 -27.33 7.99
C THR A 149 -13.61 -26.16 8.02
N ILE A 150 -12.31 -26.42 8.27
CA ILE A 150 -11.26 -25.38 8.27
C ILE A 150 -11.05 -24.78 6.87
N MET A 151 -11.08 -25.62 5.84
CA MET A 151 -10.89 -25.14 4.46
C MET A 151 -12.11 -24.35 3.99
N ASP A 152 -13.31 -24.81 4.34
CA ASP A 152 -14.56 -24.12 4.03
C ASP A 152 -14.62 -22.74 4.71
N GLN A 153 -14.22 -22.64 5.99
CA GLN A 153 -14.14 -21.36 6.70
C GLN A 153 -13.10 -20.41 6.11
N GLY A 154 -11.91 -20.91 5.77
CA GLY A 154 -10.85 -20.11 5.15
C GLY A 154 -11.27 -19.59 3.77
N LEU A 155 -11.87 -20.46 2.95
CA LEU A 155 -12.33 -20.09 1.61
C LEU A 155 -13.53 -19.13 1.67
N MET A 156 -14.47 -19.35 2.59
CA MET A 156 -15.56 -18.42 2.86
C MET A 156 -15.05 -17.05 3.25
N GLY A 157 -14.15 -16.95 4.23
CA GLY A 157 -13.63 -15.65 4.69
C GLY A 157 -12.89 -14.90 3.58
N LEU A 158 -12.12 -15.63 2.76
CA LEU A 158 -11.38 -15.07 1.63
C LEU A 158 -12.32 -14.58 0.51
N LEU A 159 -13.34 -15.37 0.15
CA LEU A 159 -14.33 -15.01 -0.87
C LEU A 159 -15.38 -14.00 -0.40
N GLN A 160 -15.60 -13.85 0.91
CA GLN A 160 -16.41 -12.78 1.49
C GLN A 160 -15.69 -11.42 1.50
N THR A 161 -14.38 -11.40 1.27
CA THR A 161 -13.63 -10.15 1.25
C THR A 161 -13.81 -9.46 -0.11
N ASN A 162 -14.60 -8.38 -0.16
CA ASN A 162 -14.87 -7.62 -1.40
C ASN A 162 -13.58 -7.21 -2.14
N MET A 163 -12.56 -6.77 -1.39
CA MET A 163 -11.26 -6.36 -1.94
C MET A 163 -10.52 -7.53 -2.61
N PHE A 164 -10.58 -8.72 -2.01
CA PHE A 164 -9.93 -9.91 -2.57
C PHE A 164 -10.61 -10.32 -3.87
N VAL A 165 -11.94 -10.45 -3.88
CA VAL A 165 -12.69 -10.89 -5.08
C VAL A 165 -12.49 -9.92 -6.24
N SER A 166 -12.65 -8.62 -5.99
CA SER A 166 -12.42 -7.59 -7.02
C SER A 166 -10.98 -7.64 -7.53
N GLY A 167 -9.99 -7.60 -6.64
CA GLY A 167 -8.58 -7.60 -7.03
C GLY A 167 -8.16 -8.87 -7.78
N PHE A 168 -8.58 -10.03 -7.30
CA PHE A 168 -8.25 -11.32 -7.91
C PHE A 168 -8.89 -11.48 -9.30
N LEU A 169 -10.17 -11.15 -9.46
CA LEU A 169 -10.84 -11.20 -10.77
C LEU A 169 -10.27 -10.16 -11.73
N GLY A 170 -9.98 -8.94 -11.24
CA GLY A 170 -9.33 -7.92 -12.05
C GLY A 170 -7.96 -8.37 -12.56
N PHE A 171 -7.15 -8.96 -11.69
CA PHE A 171 -5.86 -9.56 -12.05
C PHE A 171 -6.02 -10.71 -13.06
N LEU A 172 -6.94 -11.65 -12.79
CA LEU A 172 -7.16 -12.80 -13.66
C LEU A 172 -7.62 -12.37 -15.05
N LEU A 173 -8.56 -11.44 -15.15
CA LEU A 173 -9.08 -10.94 -16.42
C LEU A 173 -8.05 -10.10 -17.17
N ASP A 174 -7.25 -9.27 -16.47
CA ASP A 174 -6.20 -8.47 -17.11
C ASP A 174 -5.12 -9.34 -17.76
N ASN A 175 -4.81 -10.50 -17.16
CA ASN A 175 -3.85 -11.47 -17.68
C ASN A 175 -4.44 -12.41 -18.75
N THR A 176 -5.72 -12.75 -18.64
CA THR A 176 -6.37 -13.70 -19.57
C THR A 176 -6.76 -13.02 -20.89
N LEU A 177 -7.21 -11.76 -20.84
CA LEU A 177 -7.59 -11.04 -22.05
C LEU A 177 -6.34 -10.52 -22.77
N PRO A 178 -6.27 -10.62 -24.12
CA PRO A 178 -5.23 -9.98 -24.89
C PRO A 178 -5.37 -8.45 -24.83
N GLY A 179 -4.25 -7.73 -24.81
CA GLY A 179 -4.23 -6.26 -24.74
C GLY A 179 -2.83 -5.69 -24.83
N THR A 180 -2.73 -4.45 -25.30
CA THR A 180 -1.45 -3.76 -25.51
C THR A 180 -0.94 -3.06 -24.25
N LEU A 181 0.37 -2.77 -24.19
CA LEU A 181 0.99 -2.06 -23.05
C LEU A 181 0.47 -0.62 -22.88
N GLU A 182 0.09 0.02 -23.99
CA GLU A 182 -0.49 1.36 -23.98
C GLU A 182 -1.90 1.35 -23.40
N GLU A 183 -2.72 0.37 -23.77
CA GLU A 183 -4.06 0.22 -23.20
C GLU A 183 -4.01 0.02 -21.68
N ARG A 184 -3.06 -0.79 -21.19
CA ARG A 184 -2.85 -1.01 -19.74
C ARG A 184 -2.27 0.22 -19.01
N GLY A 185 -1.96 1.32 -19.71
CA GLY A 185 -1.36 2.51 -19.12
C GLY A 185 0.11 2.34 -18.71
N LEU A 186 0.75 1.22 -19.09
CA LEU A 186 2.11 0.89 -18.67
C LEU A 186 3.15 1.76 -19.36
N THR A 187 2.89 2.26 -20.57
CA THR A 187 3.79 3.18 -21.27
C THR A 187 3.89 4.53 -20.53
N HIS A 188 2.75 5.11 -20.15
CA HIS A 188 2.70 6.32 -19.31
C HIS A 188 3.35 6.09 -17.95
N TRP A 189 3.10 4.93 -17.35
CA TRP A 189 3.74 4.54 -16.09
C TRP A 189 5.26 4.43 -16.20
N ASN A 190 5.77 3.77 -17.24
CA ASN A 190 7.21 3.61 -17.46
C ASN A 190 7.90 4.93 -17.77
N TYR A 191 7.28 5.80 -18.56
CA TYR A 191 7.78 7.16 -18.80
C TYR A 191 7.84 7.96 -17.49
N PHE A 192 6.76 7.91 -16.70
CA PHE A 192 6.70 8.56 -15.38
C PHE A 192 7.81 8.04 -14.45
N LEU A 193 8.03 6.73 -14.44
CA LEU A 193 9.08 6.08 -13.67
C LEU A 193 10.49 6.47 -14.12
N GLN A 194 10.72 6.64 -15.43
CA GLN A 194 12.02 7.06 -15.99
C GLN A 194 12.31 8.53 -15.74
N ALA A 195 11.32 9.41 -15.91
CA ALA A 195 11.45 10.84 -15.67
C ALA A 195 11.83 11.16 -14.21
N HIS A 196 11.47 10.27 -13.27
CA HIS A 196 11.68 10.44 -11.83
C HIS A 196 12.67 9.41 -11.24
N GLN A 197 13.42 8.67 -12.07
CA GLN A 197 14.59 7.97 -11.55
C GLN A 197 15.69 8.99 -11.23
N PRO A 198 16.27 8.98 -10.01
CA PRO A 198 17.52 9.71 -9.80
C PRO A 198 18.54 9.16 -10.80
N LYS A 199 19.19 10.07 -11.55
CA LYS A 199 20.23 9.73 -12.52
C LYS A 199 21.17 8.70 -11.88
N SER A 200 21.41 7.61 -12.60
CA SER A 200 22.26 6.50 -12.17
C SER A 200 23.53 7.00 -11.47
N VAL A 201 23.69 6.50 -10.25
CA VAL A 201 24.89 6.53 -9.40
C VAL A 201 26.17 6.66 -10.23
N SER A 202 26.73 7.88 -10.29
CA SER A 202 28.16 8.05 -10.46
C SER A 202 28.81 7.76 -9.11
N SER A 203 29.76 6.86 -9.12
CA SER A 203 30.53 6.39 -7.98
C SER A 203 31.35 7.52 -7.34
N THR A 204 30.75 8.34 -6.46
CA THR A 204 31.50 9.16 -5.49
C THR A 204 30.61 9.57 -4.30
N THR A 205 30.79 8.86 -3.19
CA THR A 205 30.59 9.17 -1.75
C THR A 205 29.90 10.47 -1.29
N LYS A 206 28.70 10.83 -1.78
CA LYS A 206 27.79 11.73 -1.04
C LYS A 206 26.33 11.26 -1.20
N GLU A 207 25.74 10.73 -0.12
CA GLU A 207 24.29 10.47 -0.04
C GLU A 207 23.53 11.78 -0.37
N SER A 208 22.53 11.73 -1.24
CA SER A 208 21.75 12.93 -1.56
C SER A 208 20.92 13.36 -0.33
N PRO A 209 20.62 14.66 -0.13
CA PRO A 209 19.82 15.13 1.01
C PRO A 209 18.44 14.45 1.12
N GLU A 210 17.88 14.05 -0.03
CA GLU A 210 16.60 13.35 -0.13
C GLU A 210 16.70 11.90 0.37
N ASP A 211 17.79 11.19 0.06
CA ASP A 211 18.04 9.82 0.55
C ASP A 211 18.24 9.78 2.08
N ILE A 212 18.85 10.83 2.65
CA ILE A 212 19.05 10.96 4.10
C ILE A 212 17.71 11.06 4.85
N CYS A 213 16.68 11.64 4.23
CA CYS A 213 15.35 11.77 4.84
C CYS A 213 14.70 10.39 5.10
N TYR A 214 14.91 9.44 4.18
CA TYR A 214 14.36 8.09 4.25
C TYR A 214 15.19 7.12 5.10
N ASN A 215 16.28 7.58 5.72
CA ASN A 215 17.06 6.76 6.66
C ASN A 215 16.31 6.52 7.99
N ILE A 216 16.53 5.34 8.58
CA ILE A 216 16.04 4.96 9.91
C ILE A 216 16.56 6.00 10.93
N PRO A 217 15.70 6.49 11.85
CA PRO A 217 16.06 7.59 12.75
C PRO A 217 17.17 7.23 13.75
N PHE A 218 17.29 5.95 14.13
CA PHE A 218 18.26 5.45 15.11
C PHE A 218 18.87 4.13 14.63
N GLY A 219 20.13 3.86 14.98
CA GLY A 219 20.79 2.57 14.73
C GLY A 219 21.23 2.32 13.29
N MET A 220 21.24 3.35 12.42
CA MET A 220 21.68 3.20 11.03
C MET A 220 23.14 2.72 10.92
N ASP A 221 24.01 3.21 11.81
CA ASP A 221 25.43 2.82 11.83
C ASP A 221 25.61 1.37 12.29
N ALA A 222 24.73 0.86 13.16
CA ALA A 222 24.73 -0.54 13.58
C ALA A 222 24.21 -1.46 12.47
N ILE A 223 23.19 -1.06 11.73
CA ILE A 223 22.61 -1.82 10.62
C ILE A 223 23.56 -1.88 9.42
N LYS A 224 24.26 -0.78 9.14
CA LYS A 224 25.30 -0.71 8.10
C LYS A 224 26.54 -1.58 8.43
N ARG A 225 26.77 -1.91 9.71
CA ARG A 225 27.90 -2.72 10.18
C ARG A 225 27.74 -4.22 9.91
N TRP A 226 26.51 -4.71 9.78
CA TRP A 226 26.24 -6.14 9.59
C TRP A 226 26.27 -6.54 8.12
N SER A 227 27.00 -7.62 7.79
CA SER A 227 27.25 -8.05 6.41
C SER A 227 26.02 -8.65 5.70
N TRP A 228 25.10 -9.25 6.46
CA TRP A 228 23.89 -9.88 5.94
C TRP A 228 22.84 -8.87 5.46
N THR A 229 22.90 -7.62 5.92
CA THR A 229 21.93 -6.57 5.57
C THR A 229 22.04 -6.11 4.11
N LYS A 230 23.13 -6.49 3.42
CA LYS A 230 23.35 -6.29 1.98
C LYS A 230 22.49 -7.19 1.09
N TRP A 231 21.98 -8.31 1.61
CA TRP A 231 21.24 -9.31 0.85
C TRP A 231 19.72 -9.15 0.95
N VAL A 232 19.27 -8.32 1.88
CA VAL A 232 17.86 -8.19 2.24
C VAL A 232 17.26 -6.96 1.55
N PRO A 233 16.28 -7.12 0.64
CA PRO A 233 15.80 -6.03 -0.20
C PRO A 233 15.14 -4.86 0.53
N PHE A 234 14.69 -5.07 1.79
CA PHE A 234 14.07 -4.03 2.62
C PHE A 234 15.06 -3.29 3.54
N LEU A 235 16.36 -3.62 3.51
CA LEU A 235 17.35 -2.97 4.37
C LEU A 235 18.11 -1.86 3.62
N PRO A 236 18.54 -0.79 4.34
CA PRO A 236 19.18 0.39 3.75
C PRO A 236 20.51 0.10 3.04
N THR A 237 21.12 -1.06 3.29
CA THR A 237 22.42 -1.46 2.72
C THR A 237 22.27 -2.30 1.44
N TYR A 238 21.04 -2.57 1.00
CA TYR A 238 20.77 -3.34 -0.22
C TYR A 238 21.08 -2.52 -1.48
N GLN A 239 22.07 -2.98 -2.25
CA GLN A 239 22.53 -2.30 -3.47
C GLN A 239 21.86 -2.82 -4.76
N GLY A 240 20.78 -3.59 -4.62
CA GLY A 240 20.11 -4.23 -5.76
C GLY A 240 20.84 -5.47 -6.26
N LEU A 241 20.08 -6.38 -6.88
CA LEU A 241 20.68 -7.44 -7.70
C LEU A 241 21.29 -6.76 -8.94
N ARG A 242 22.62 -6.87 -9.10
CA ARG A 242 23.34 -6.39 -10.31
C ARG A 242 22.61 -6.92 -11.53
N ARG A 243 21.92 -6.03 -12.26
CA ARG A 243 21.18 -6.39 -13.48
C ARG A 243 22.18 -6.66 -14.60
N THR A 244 22.83 -7.82 -14.60
CA THR A 244 23.53 -8.33 -15.78
C THR A 244 22.49 -8.88 -16.75
N ARG A 245 21.92 -8.01 -17.58
CA ARG A 245 21.45 -8.42 -18.91
C ARG A 245 21.51 -7.22 -19.86
N LYS A 246 22.52 -7.26 -20.73
CA LYS A 246 22.44 -6.64 -22.05
C LYS A 246 21.14 -7.13 -22.69
N VAL A 247 20.22 -6.23 -22.98
CA VAL A 247 19.17 -6.51 -23.96
C VAL A 247 19.76 -6.07 -25.29
N SER A 248 20.35 -7.02 -26.00
CA SER A 248 20.62 -6.93 -27.42
C SER A 248 19.47 -7.62 -28.15
N VAL A 249 19.01 -6.94 -29.20
CA VAL A 249 17.96 -7.27 -30.19
C VAL A 249 16.55 -6.94 -29.75
#